data_AF-A0A661LE91-F1
#
_entry.id   AF-A0A661LE91-F1
#
_cell.length_a   1.000
_cell.length_b   1.000
_cell.length_c   1.000
_cell.angle_alpha   90.00
_cell.angle_beta   90.00
_cell.angle_gamma   90.00
#
_symmetry.space_group_name_H-M   'P 1'
#
loop_
_entity.id
_entity.type
_entity.pdbx_description
1 polymer ?
#
loop_
_entity_poly.entity_id
_entity_poly.type
_entity_poly.pdbx_seq_one_letter_code
_entity_poly.pdbx_strand_id
1 'polypeptide(L)' 'MKIFDRYVIREFFKLLFIFTLGSIFIFIVVNFFERIDSFVGNRATPSQILSFYLYQIPYIFV' A
#
# COMPACT_ATOMS: atom_id res chain seq x y z
N MET A 1 4.33 -7.48 32.47
CA MET A 1 3.69 -6.41 31.68
C MET A 1 2.23 -6.34 32.07
N LYS A 2 1.72 -5.17 32.48
CA LYS A 2 0.33 -5.07 32.98
C LYS A 2 -0.63 -5.37 31.83
N ILE A 3 -1.80 -5.94 32.14
CA ILE A 3 -2.83 -6.28 31.15
C ILE A 3 -3.17 -5.06 30.28
N PHE A 4 -3.21 -3.86 30.90
CA PHE A 4 -3.42 -2.59 30.22
C PHE A 4 -2.34 -2.27 29.16
N ASP A 5 -1.06 -2.49 29.45
CA ASP A 5 0.03 -2.20 28.49
C ASP A 5 -0.11 -3.03 27.20
N ARG A 6 -0.47 -4.31 27.35
CA ARG A 6 -0.66 -5.22 26.20
C ARG A 6 -1.82 -4.79 25.31
N TYR A 7 -2.91 -4.29 25.91
CA TYR A 7 -4.06 -3.79 25.16
C TYR A 7 -3.74 -2.51 24.40
N VAL A 8 -3.09 -1.54 25.06
CA VAL A 8 -2.71 -0.27 24.43
C VAL A 8 -1.75 -0.50 23.27
N ILE A 9 -0.73 -1.35 23.44
CA ILE A 9 0.22 -1.69 22.38
C ILE A 9 -0.51 -2.36 21.20
N ARG A 10 -1.42 -3.31 21.47
CA ARG A 10 -2.15 -4.01 20.41
C ARG A 10 -3.03 -3.06 19.61
N GLU A 11 -3.74 -2.15 20.28
CA GLU A 11 -4.62 -1.20 19.59
C GLU A 11 -3.82 -0.14 18.84
N PHE A 12 -2.68 0.31 19.40
CA PHE A 12 -1.75 1.19 18.70
C PHE A 12 -1.23 0.56 17.40
N PHE A 13 -0.74 -0.68 17.45
CA PHE A 13 -0.26 -1.38 16.25
C PHE A 13 -1.38 -1.62 15.23
N LYS A 14 -2.61 -1.88 15.69
CA LYS A 14 -3.78 -2.02 14.82
C LYS A 14 -4.07 -0.72 14.08
N LEU A 15 -4.13 0.41 14.79
CA LEU A 15 -4.33 1.72 14.19
C LEU A 15 -3.18 2.09 13.25
N LEU A 16 -1.94 1.86 13.67
CA LEU A 16 -0.75 2.11 12.85
C LEU A 16 -0.79 1.32 11.54
N PHE A 17 -1.18 0.04 11.58
CA PHE A 17 -1.36 -0.77 10.38
C PHE A 17 -2.47 -0.23 9.48
N ILE A 18 -3.62 0.16 10.05
CA ILE A 18 -4.75 0.71 9.28
C ILE A 18 -4.33 2.01 8.58
N PHE A 19 -3.68 2.92 9.28
CA PHE A 19 -3.21 4.18 8.68
C PHE A 19 -2.14 3.96 7.62
N THR A 20 -1.17 3.07 7.90
CA THR A 20 -0.13 2.72 6.94
C THR A 20 -0.72 2.12 5.66
N LEU A 21 -1.61 1.13 5.80
CA LEU A 21 -2.30 0.52 4.66
C LEU A 21 -3.17 1.52 3.91
N GLY A 22 -3.88 2.40 4.61
CA GLY A 22 -4.69 3.45 4.00
C GLY A 22 -3.85 4.42 3.15
N SER A 23 -2.68 4.81 3.66
CA SER A 23 -1.75 5.67 2.91
C SER A 23 -1.22 4.97 1.65
N ILE A 24 -0.81 3.70 1.76
CA ILE A 24 -0.35 2.91 0.60
C ILE A 24 -1.48 2.77 -0.42
N PHE A 25 -2.71 2.52 0.04
CA PHE A 25 -3.87 2.36 -0.85
C PHE A 25 -4.13 3.63 -1.66
N ILE A 26 -4.14 4.80 -1.03
CA ILE A 26 -4.31 6.08 -1.73
C ILE A 26 -3.20 6.27 -2.76
N PHE A 27 -1.95 6.00 -2.39
CA PHE A 27 -0.81 6.10 -3.30
C PHE A 27 -0.97 5.20 -4.54
N ILE A 28 -1.32 3.93 -4.34
CA ILE A 28 -1.55 2.98 -5.45
C ILE A 28 -2.66 3.50 -6.36
N VAL A 29 -3.78 3.95 -5.80
CA VAL A 29 -4.92 4.45 -6.59
C VAL A 29 -4.52 5.66 -7.43
N VAL A 30 -3.87 6.66 -6.83
CA VAL A 30 -3.42 7.86 -7.56
C VAL A 30 -2.45 7.47 -8.68
N ASN A 31 -1.44 6.66 -8.35
CA ASN A 31 -0.43 6.24 -9.33
C ASN A 31 -1.03 5.38 -10.46
N PHE A 32 -2.05 4.58 -10.15
CA PHE A 32 -2.79 3.79 -11.13
C PHE A 32 -3.50 4.68 -12.13
N PHE A 33 -4.20 5.71 -11.65
CA PHE A 33 -4.87 6.67 -12.54
C PHE A 33 -3.88 7.50 -13.37
N GLU A 34 -2.73 7.89 -12.81
CA GLU A 34 -1.71 8.61 -13.57
C GLU A 34 -1.10 7.79 -14.71
N ARG A 35 -1.00 6.47 -14.56
CA ARG A 35 -0.33 5.58 -15.52
C ARG A 35 -1.28 4.73 -16.35
N ILE A 36 -2.59 4.85 -16.15
CA ILE A 36 -3.60 4.03 -16.85
C ILE A 36 -3.47 4.12 -18.37
N ASP A 37 -3.20 5.31 -18.90
CA ASP A 37 -2.99 5.53 -20.34
C ASP A 37 -1.74 4.81 -20.86
N SER A 38 -0.68 4.76 -20.06
CA SER A 38 0.56 4.04 -20.40
C SER A 38 0.37 2.53 -20.38
N PHE A 39 -0.45 2.00 -19.46
CA PHE A 39 -0.76 0.57 -19.39
C PHE A 39 -1.66 0.10 -20.54
N VAL A 40 -2.66 0.91 -20.90
CA VAL A 40 -3.55 0.64 -22.03
C VAL A 40 -2.79 0.74 -23.36
N GLY A 41 -1.89 1.71 -23.51
CA GLY A 41 -1.04 1.87 -24.70
C GLY A 41 -0.09 0.70 -24.96
N ASN A 42 0.49 0.12 -23.90
CA ASN A 42 1.46 -0.98 -24.01
C ASN A 42 0.85 -2.40 -23.98
N ARG A 43 -0.49 -2.55 -23.96
CA ARG A 43 -1.18 -3.84 -23.79
C ARG A 43 -0.67 -4.61 -22.56
N ALA A 44 -0.40 -3.90 -21.46
CA ALA A 44 0.15 -4.51 -20.27
C ALA A 44 -0.85 -5.52 -19.68
N THR A 45 -0.40 -6.76 -19.46
CA THR A 45 -1.23 -7.80 -18.85
C THR A 45 -1.48 -7.44 -17.38
N PRO A 46 -2.68 -7.69 -16.80
CA PRO A 46 -2.97 -7.36 -15.41
C PRO A 46 -1.96 -7.90 -14.39
N SER A 47 -1.31 -9.03 -14.70
CA SER A 47 -0.23 -9.61 -13.92
C SER A 47 1.04 -8.74 -13.88
N GLN A 48 1.37 -8.04 -14.97
CA GLN A 48 2.52 -7.14 -15.04
C GLN A 48 2.27 -5.86 -14.23
N ILE A 49 1.04 -5.34 -14.25
CA ILE A 49 0.61 -4.19 -13.46
C ILE A 49 0.73 -4.51 -11.96
N LEU A 50 0.27 -5.70 -11.56
CA LEU A 50 0.35 -6.15 -10.17
C LEU A 50 1.80 -6.29 -9.69
N SER A 51 2.68 -6.91 -10.51
CA SER A 51 4.11 -7.01 -10.19
C SER A 51 4.79 -5.65 -10.13
N PHE A 52 4.44 -4.70 -11.01
CA PHE A 52 4.97 -3.34 -10.99
C PHE A 52 4.66 -2.64 -9.66
N TYR A 53 3.40 -2.68 -9.21
CA TYR A 53 3.04 -2.09 -7.92
C TYR A 53 3.70 -2.82 -6.75
N LEU A 54 3.80 -4.15 -6.77
CA LEU A 54 4.50 -4.92 -5.74
C LEU A 54 5.98 -4.51 -5.61
N TYR A 55 6.68 -4.28 -6.72
CA TYR A 55 8.06 -3.80 -6.72
C TYR A 55 8.21 -2.31 -6.38
N GLN A 56 7.13 -1.53 -6.48
CA GLN A 56 7.13 -0.12 -6.12
C GLN A 56 6.88 0.11 -4.62
N ILE A 57 6.19 -0.81 -3.93
CA ILE A 57 5.92 -0.72 -2.48
C ILE A 57 7.19 -0.47 -1.63
N PRO A 58 8.33 -1.16 -1.85
CA PRO A 58 9.56 -0.88 -1.12
C PRO A 58 10.04 0.57 -1.26
N TYR A 59 9.78 1.19 -2.42
CA TYR A 59 10.18 2.57 -2.72
C TYR A 59 9.29 3.62 -2.03
N ILE A 60 8.11 3.22 -1.51
CA ILE A 60 7.23 4.12 -0.75
C ILE A 60 7.78 4.37 0.67
N PHE A 61 8.59 3.44 1.18
CA PHE A 61 9.13 3.48 2.55
C PHE A 61 10.60 3.91 2.66
N VAL A 62 11.29 4.09 1.53
CA VAL A 62 12.68 4.58 1.44
C VAL A 62 12.66 6.08 1.18
#